data_AF-A0A942QZ20-F1
#
_entry.id   AF-A0A942QZ20-F1
#
_cell.length_a   1.000
_cell.length_b   1.000
_cell.length_c   1.000
_cell.angle_alpha   90.00
_cell.angle_beta   90.00
_cell.angle_gamma   90.00
#
_symmetry.space_group_name_H-M   'P 1'
#
loop_
_entity.id
_entity.type
_entity.pdbx_description
1 polymer ?
#
loop_
_entity_poly.entity_id
_entity_poly.type
_entity_poly.pdbx_seq_one_letter_code
_entity_poly.pdbx_strand_id
1 'polypeptide(L)'
;QRIDLLGVKKEDLVNVWKDIGMPSGHAYAKALRTVKTCVGSEWCRMGTQDSTQMGKDLERAMWRMYAPHKVKFAVSGCPRNCAESGIKDVGIIGVDSGWEMYVGGNGGIKTEVAHFLVKLKTAEEVMEYTGAFMQLYRLEGWYLERTVHYINRVGLDHVKRRILEDAAGRKALWEQLQFALDGEPDPWFDFQQAAVDTRQFMPIKAIDAPALTESTAL
;
A
#
# COMPACT_ATOMS: atom_id res chain seq x y z
N GLN A 1 -10.21 7.31 1.55
CA GLN A 1 -10.59 7.06 2.97
C GLN A 1 -11.25 5.70 3.07
N ARG A 2 -11.26 5.05 4.23
CA ARG A 2 -11.86 3.72 4.40
C ARG A 2 -13.04 3.73 5.34
N ILE A 3 -14.02 2.88 5.06
CA ILE A 3 -15.17 2.58 5.90
C ILE A 3 -15.02 1.11 6.30
N ASP A 4 -15.07 0.83 7.59
CA ASP A 4 -15.07 -0.55 8.10
C ASP A 4 -16.52 -0.98 8.38
N LEU A 5 -16.95 -2.07 7.75
CA LEU A 5 -18.23 -2.73 8.01
C LEU A 5 -17.97 -3.96 8.89
N LEU A 6 -18.42 -3.93 10.15
CA LEU A 6 -18.15 -4.98 11.14
C LEU A 6 -19.38 -5.85 11.39
N GLY A 7 -19.16 -7.12 11.73
CA GLY A 7 -20.23 -8.08 12.05
C GLY A 7 -20.79 -8.89 10.86
N VAL A 8 -20.24 -8.68 9.66
CA VAL A 8 -20.56 -9.49 8.47
C VAL A 8 -20.03 -10.92 8.66
N LYS A 9 -20.88 -11.93 8.47
CA LYS A 9 -20.45 -13.34 8.55
C LYS A 9 -19.58 -13.70 7.34
N LYS A 10 -18.71 -14.70 7.50
CA LYS A 10 -17.74 -15.09 6.47
C LYS A 10 -18.44 -15.51 5.16
N GLU A 11 -19.53 -16.24 5.29
CA GLU A 11 -20.37 -16.74 4.21
C GLU A 11 -21.07 -15.62 3.42
N ASP A 12 -21.31 -14.46 4.04
CA ASP A 12 -22.00 -13.32 3.42
C ASP A 12 -21.04 -12.41 2.63
N LEU A 13 -19.72 -12.55 2.81
CA LEU A 13 -18.71 -11.68 2.22
C LEU A 13 -18.81 -11.59 0.69
N VAL A 14 -19.08 -12.71 0.02
CA VAL A 14 -19.18 -12.75 -1.45
C VAL A 14 -20.39 -11.94 -1.94
N ASN A 15 -21.50 -11.94 -1.20
CA ASN A 15 -22.68 -11.17 -1.56
C ASN A 15 -22.45 -9.68 -1.29
N VAL A 16 -21.84 -9.34 -0.16
CA VAL A 16 -21.46 -7.94 0.15
C VAL A 16 -20.59 -7.35 -0.96
N TRP A 17 -19.58 -8.07 -1.44
CA TRP A 17 -18.71 -7.59 -2.52
C TRP A 17 -19.44 -7.38 -3.85
N LYS A 18 -20.42 -8.24 -4.16
CA LYS A 18 -21.28 -8.07 -5.35
C LYS A 18 -22.14 -6.81 -5.23
N ASP A 19 -22.76 -6.59 -4.07
CA ASP A 19 -23.67 -5.46 -3.85
C ASP A 19 -22.93 -4.11 -3.86
N ILE A 20 -21.74 -4.05 -3.26
CA ILE A 20 -20.92 -2.83 -3.25
C ILE A 20 -20.18 -2.61 -4.59
N GLY A 21 -20.12 -3.62 -5.46
CA GLY A 21 -19.34 -3.57 -6.69
C GLY A 21 -17.86 -3.29 -6.44
N MET A 22 -17.25 -3.99 -5.47
CA MET A 22 -15.81 -3.86 -5.17
C MET A 22 -15.20 -5.25 -4.94
N PRO A 23 -14.00 -5.54 -5.48
CA PRO A 23 -13.37 -6.83 -5.26
C PRO A 23 -12.83 -6.93 -3.83
N SER A 24 -12.45 -8.14 -3.43
CA SER A 24 -11.79 -8.35 -2.15
C SER A 24 -10.45 -7.59 -2.10
N GLY A 25 -10.27 -6.72 -1.11
CA GLY A 25 -9.05 -5.95 -0.93
C GLY A 25 -7.95 -6.69 -0.16
N HIS A 26 -6.74 -6.13 -0.16
CA HIS A 26 -5.55 -6.72 0.47
C HIS A 26 -5.40 -6.36 1.95
N ALA A 27 -6.49 -6.52 2.73
CA ALA A 27 -6.57 -6.04 4.10
C ALA A 27 -5.47 -6.59 5.02
N TYR A 28 -4.99 -7.83 4.81
CA TYR A 28 -3.95 -8.47 5.62
C TYR A 28 -2.65 -8.81 4.87
N ALA A 29 -2.58 -8.57 3.56
CA ALA A 29 -1.40 -8.90 2.76
C ALA A 29 -0.14 -8.14 3.20
N LYS A 30 1.03 -8.68 2.87
CA LYS A 30 2.31 -7.97 2.89
C LYS A 30 2.45 -7.20 1.57
N ALA A 31 1.64 -6.16 1.46
CA ALA A 31 1.50 -5.34 0.26
C ALA A 31 1.09 -3.91 0.66
N LEU A 32 0.89 -3.04 -0.33
CA LEU A 32 0.22 -1.76 -0.10
C LEU A 32 -1.14 -1.99 0.54
N ARG A 33 -1.33 -1.40 1.72
CA ARG A 33 -2.61 -1.43 2.42
C ARG A 33 -3.51 -0.36 1.88
N THR A 34 -3.15 0.92 2.00
CA THR A 34 -3.99 2.05 1.62
C THR A 34 -3.13 3.28 1.36
N VAL A 35 -3.67 4.17 0.52
CA VAL A 35 -3.21 5.55 0.41
C VAL A 35 -4.22 6.45 1.13
N LYS A 36 -3.86 6.96 2.31
CA LYS A 36 -4.74 7.90 3.06
C LYS A 36 -4.59 9.30 2.49
N THR A 37 -5.70 9.98 2.22
CA THR A 37 -5.69 11.35 1.69
C THR A 37 -6.42 12.32 2.63
N CYS A 38 -6.02 13.60 2.65
CA CYS A 38 -6.97 14.65 3.04
C CYS A 38 -7.79 15.06 1.81
N VAL A 39 -8.75 15.96 2.00
CA VAL A 39 -9.68 16.35 0.93
C VAL A 39 -9.05 17.26 -0.14
N GLY A 40 -7.79 17.67 0.03
CA GLY A 40 -7.03 18.41 -0.98
C GLY A 40 -7.55 19.82 -1.29
N SER A 41 -7.00 20.42 -2.35
CA SER A 41 -7.40 21.73 -2.88
C SER A 41 -8.83 21.74 -3.44
N GLU A 42 -9.38 20.58 -3.79
CA GLU A 42 -10.74 20.44 -4.30
C GLU A 42 -11.79 20.90 -3.27
N TRP A 43 -11.58 20.60 -1.98
CA TRP A 43 -12.58 20.85 -0.92
C TRP A 43 -12.06 21.61 0.29
N CYS A 44 -10.73 21.71 0.49
CA CYS A 44 -10.16 22.42 1.63
C CYS A 44 -9.65 23.80 1.22
N ARG A 45 -10.09 24.85 1.93
CA ARG A 45 -9.57 26.22 1.75
C ARG A 45 -8.06 26.37 1.97
N MET A 46 -7.43 25.39 2.62
CA MET A 46 -5.99 25.35 2.91
C MET A 46 -5.25 24.37 1.99
N GLY A 47 -5.97 23.67 1.11
CA GLY A 47 -5.38 22.68 0.22
C GLY A 47 -4.60 23.38 -0.88
N THR A 48 -3.30 23.11 -0.95
CA THR A 48 -2.41 23.66 -1.98
C THR A 48 -2.40 22.78 -3.22
N GLN A 49 -2.43 21.47 -3.02
CA GLN A 49 -2.40 20.47 -4.09
C GLN A 49 -3.60 19.52 -4.00
N ASP A 50 -3.94 18.90 -5.11
CA ASP A 50 -4.99 17.87 -5.17
C ASP A 50 -4.45 16.54 -4.61
N SER A 51 -4.57 16.37 -3.30
CA SER A 51 -4.17 15.13 -2.64
C SER A 51 -5.09 13.95 -2.94
N THR A 52 -6.34 14.21 -3.34
CA THR A 52 -7.30 13.14 -3.61
C THR A 52 -6.93 12.46 -4.92
N GLN A 53 -6.66 13.22 -5.97
CA GLN A 53 -6.23 12.67 -7.25
C GLN A 53 -4.87 11.97 -7.13
N MET A 54 -3.88 12.63 -6.53
CA MET A 54 -2.56 12.03 -6.28
C MET A 54 -2.65 10.71 -5.49
N GLY A 55 -3.54 10.65 -4.50
CA GLY A 55 -3.77 9.43 -3.74
C GLY A 55 -4.37 8.29 -4.57
N LYS A 56 -5.31 8.60 -5.47
CA LYS A 56 -5.87 7.62 -6.42
C LYS A 56 -4.80 7.09 -7.37
N ASP A 57 -3.96 7.98 -7.89
CA ASP A 57 -2.90 7.62 -8.85
C ASP A 57 -1.86 6.69 -8.20
N LEU A 58 -1.44 7.02 -6.97
CA LEU A 58 -0.55 6.17 -6.17
C LEU A 58 -1.19 4.82 -5.81
N GLU A 59 -2.49 4.78 -5.47
CA GLU A 59 -3.16 3.54 -5.12
C GLU A 59 -3.31 2.62 -6.34
N ARG A 60 -3.62 3.17 -7.51
CA ARG A 60 -3.72 2.44 -8.78
C ARG A 60 -2.37 1.90 -9.23
N ALA A 61 -1.34 2.74 -9.27
CA ALA A 61 -0.03 2.33 -9.78
C ALA A 61 0.69 1.29 -8.90
N MET A 62 0.26 1.14 -7.66
CA MET A 62 0.87 0.24 -6.67
C MET A 62 -0.09 -0.86 -6.24
N TRP A 63 -1.19 -1.04 -6.98
CA TRP A 63 -2.13 -2.12 -6.77
C TRP A 63 -1.41 -3.46 -6.84
N ARG A 64 -1.72 -4.35 -5.89
CA ARG A 64 -1.08 -5.68 -5.75
C ARG A 64 0.45 -5.69 -5.64
N MET A 65 1.07 -4.55 -5.31
CA MET A 65 2.50 -4.51 -5.00
C MET A 65 2.82 -5.25 -3.69
N TYR A 66 3.25 -6.51 -3.82
CA TYR A 66 3.82 -7.26 -2.70
C TYR A 66 5.14 -6.65 -2.26
N ALA A 67 5.32 -6.61 -0.94
CA ALA A 67 6.47 -6.00 -0.29
C ALA A 67 6.91 -6.87 0.91
N PRO A 68 8.14 -6.72 1.41
CA PRO A 68 8.66 -7.50 2.54
C PRO A 68 7.75 -7.47 3.78
N HIS A 69 7.03 -6.36 3.98
CA HIS A 69 5.95 -6.24 4.95
C HIS A 69 4.83 -5.33 4.44
N LYS A 70 3.71 -5.23 5.19
CA LYS A 70 2.63 -4.24 4.95
C LYS A 70 3.20 -2.82 4.85
N VAL A 71 2.75 -2.06 3.85
CA VAL A 71 3.13 -0.66 3.65
C VAL A 71 1.89 0.23 3.55
N LYS A 72 1.99 1.46 4.02
CA LYS A 72 0.92 2.46 4.00
C LYS A 72 1.48 3.74 3.41
N PHE A 73 0.71 4.37 2.53
CA PHE A 73 1.03 5.70 2.04
C PHE A 73 0.04 6.72 2.57
N ALA A 74 0.42 7.99 2.50
CA ALA A 74 -0.54 9.07 2.63
C ALA A 74 -0.15 10.28 1.80
N VAL A 75 -1.16 11.04 1.39
CA VAL A 75 -1.04 12.28 0.65
C VAL A 75 -1.82 13.37 1.38
N SER A 76 -1.12 14.38 1.85
CA SER A 76 -1.72 15.59 2.43
C SER A 76 -1.59 16.72 1.41
N GLY A 77 -2.67 17.41 1.07
CA GLY A 77 -2.64 18.49 0.08
C GLY A 77 -1.96 19.78 0.54
N CYS A 78 -1.55 19.88 1.81
CA CYS A 78 -0.84 21.03 2.37
C CYS A 78 -0.02 20.66 3.63
N PRO A 79 0.85 21.55 4.13
CA PRO A 79 1.71 21.29 5.29
C PRO A 79 0.98 20.99 6.61
N ARG A 80 -0.33 21.20 6.69
CA ARG A 80 -1.14 20.81 7.86
C ARG A 80 -1.18 19.30 8.09
N ASN A 81 -0.79 18.51 7.09
CA ASN A 81 -0.52 17.07 7.24
C ASN A 81 -1.71 16.25 7.78
N CYS A 82 -2.94 16.60 7.38
CA CYS A 82 -4.16 15.96 7.90
C CYS A 82 -4.29 14.46 7.54
N ALA A 83 -3.51 13.95 6.58
CA ALA A 83 -3.46 12.51 6.28
C ALA A 83 -2.42 11.75 7.13
N GLU A 84 -1.75 12.44 8.05
CA GLU A 84 -0.61 11.98 8.82
C GLU A 84 0.49 11.35 7.95
N SER A 85 0.86 12.03 6.86
CA SER A 85 1.92 11.64 5.92
C SER A 85 3.26 11.40 6.63
N GLY A 86 3.58 12.20 7.64
CA GLY A 86 4.81 12.10 8.43
C GLY A 86 4.97 10.83 9.29
N ILE A 87 4.01 9.90 9.30
CA ILE A 87 4.11 8.61 10.02
C ILE A 87 3.77 7.40 9.13
N LYS A 88 3.73 7.60 7.81
CA LYS A 88 3.49 6.53 6.84
C LYS A 88 4.82 6.02 6.27
N ASP A 89 4.80 4.82 5.70
CA ASP A 89 5.98 4.22 5.08
C ASP A 89 6.47 5.10 3.91
N VAL A 90 5.54 5.71 3.16
CA VAL A 90 5.77 6.87 2.26
C VAL A 90 4.73 7.95 2.53
N GLY A 91 5.17 9.18 2.76
CA GLY A 91 4.31 10.34 2.98
C GLY A 91 4.55 11.40 1.93
N ILE A 92 3.48 11.87 1.29
CA ILE A 92 3.49 12.98 0.35
C ILE A 92 2.77 14.17 0.99
N ILE A 93 3.37 15.35 0.92
CA ILE A 93 2.83 16.60 1.45
C ILE A 93 2.90 17.67 0.35
N GLY A 94 1.76 18.22 -0.03
CA GLY A 94 1.65 19.33 -0.98
C GLY A 94 2.18 20.62 -0.37
N VAL A 95 2.88 21.39 -1.20
CA VAL A 95 3.40 22.74 -0.90
C VAL A 95 3.21 23.61 -2.14
N ASP A 96 3.35 24.93 -2.01
CA ASP A 96 3.11 25.86 -3.12
C ASP A 96 4.06 25.62 -4.30
N SER A 97 5.23 25.03 -4.02
CA SER A 97 6.26 24.68 -5.00
C SER A 97 6.15 23.26 -5.58
N GLY A 98 5.08 22.52 -5.25
CA GLY A 98 4.86 21.14 -5.66
C GLY A 98 4.60 20.22 -4.48
N TRP A 99 5.51 19.29 -4.22
CA TRP A 99 5.35 18.19 -3.26
C TRP A 99 6.63 17.95 -2.45
N GLU A 100 6.47 17.51 -1.22
CA GLU A 100 7.54 16.98 -0.38
C GLU A 100 7.29 15.48 -0.15
N MET A 101 8.31 14.68 -0.36
CA MET A 101 8.29 13.24 -0.13
C MET A 101 9.05 12.89 1.14
N TYR A 102 8.42 12.06 1.98
CA TYR A 102 8.94 11.54 3.23
C TYR A 102 8.90 10.01 3.23
N VAL A 103 9.88 9.36 3.87
CA VAL A 103 9.99 7.89 3.89
C VAL A 103 10.33 7.34 5.28
N GLY A 104 9.93 6.10 5.54
CA GLY A 104 10.32 5.38 6.75
C GLY A 104 9.53 5.75 8.01
N GLY A 105 8.35 6.35 7.88
CA GLY A 105 7.48 6.59 9.02
C GLY A 105 6.80 5.31 9.52
N ASN A 106 6.44 5.29 10.79
CA ASN A 106 5.68 4.19 11.38
C ASN A 106 4.71 4.68 12.45
N GLY A 107 3.40 4.60 12.20
CA GLY A 107 2.37 4.80 13.23
C GLY A 107 2.01 3.52 14.02
N GLY A 108 2.99 2.66 14.30
CA GLY A 108 2.79 1.37 14.97
C GLY A 108 3.06 1.44 16.48
N ILE A 109 3.44 0.31 17.08
CA ILE A 109 3.78 0.21 18.52
C ILE A 109 4.85 1.23 18.91
N LYS A 110 5.94 1.30 18.14
CA LYS A 110 6.92 2.37 18.22
C LYS A 110 6.63 3.38 17.13
N THR A 111 6.15 4.56 17.53
CA THR A 111 5.92 5.65 16.58
C THR A 111 7.25 6.22 16.10
N GLU A 112 7.45 6.26 14.79
CA GLU A 112 8.65 6.80 14.16
C GLU A 112 8.24 7.84 13.13
N VAL A 113 8.90 9.00 13.17
CA VAL A 113 8.66 10.09 12.23
C VAL A 113 9.38 9.77 10.92
N ALA A 114 8.67 9.93 9.80
CA ALA A 114 9.24 9.76 8.47
C ALA A 114 10.32 10.81 8.19
N HIS A 115 11.37 10.40 7.49
CA HIS A 115 12.46 11.28 7.10
C HIS A 115 12.10 12.04 5.82
N PHE A 116 12.39 13.34 5.78
CA PHE A 116 12.33 14.10 4.54
C PHE A 116 13.32 13.52 3.54
N LEU A 117 12.83 13.21 2.33
CA LEU A 117 13.64 12.68 1.25
C LEU A 117 13.97 13.77 0.23
N VAL A 118 12.94 14.38 -0.39
CA VAL A 118 13.13 15.29 -1.53
C VAL A 118 11.89 16.16 -1.80
N LYS A 119 12.10 17.30 -2.47
CA LYS A 119 11.05 18.13 -3.09
C LYS A 119 10.85 17.76 -4.55
N LEU A 120 9.61 17.60 -4.96
CA LEU A 120 9.19 17.17 -6.30
C LEU A 120 8.23 18.22 -6.86
N LYS A 121 8.32 18.51 -8.16
CA LYS A 121 7.53 19.54 -8.82
C LYS A 121 6.25 18.99 -9.41
N THR A 122 6.28 17.77 -9.95
CA THR A 122 5.17 17.22 -10.73
C THR A 122 4.62 15.92 -10.14
N ALA A 123 3.43 15.53 -10.61
CA ALA A 123 2.82 14.26 -10.23
C ALA A 123 3.67 13.07 -10.69
N GLU A 124 4.22 13.14 -11.90
CA GLU A 124 5.07 12.11 -12.49
C GLU A 124 6.33 11.88 -11.66
N GLU A 125 6.93 12.96 -11.14
CA GLU A 125 8.06 12.86 -10.22
C GLU A 125 7.65 12.17 -8.91
N VAL A 126 6.47 12.47 -8.35
CA VAL A 126 5.96 11.76 -7.15
C VAL A 126 5.84 10.26 -7.41
N MET A 127 5.33 9.88 -8.59
CA MET A 127 5.20 8.47 -8.98
C MET A 127 6.55 7.79 -9.14
N GLU A 128 7.48 8.39 -9.91
CA GLU A 128 8.82 7.85 -10.17
C GLU A 128 9.59 7.63 -8.86
N TYR A 129 9.64 8.63 -7.98
CA TYR A 129 10.43 8.56 -6.75
C TYR A 129 9.80 7.62 -5.73
N THR A 130 8.48 7.61 -5.60
CA THR A 130 7.78 6.67 -4.73
C THR A 130 8.00 5.24 -5.19
N GLY A 131 7.81 4.97 -6.48
CA GLY A 131 7.99 3.65 -7.04
C GLY A 131 9.42 3.15 -6.96
N ALA A 132 10.40 4.00 -7.26
CA ALA A 132 11.81 3.63 -7.14
C ALA A 132 12.22 3.32 -5.69
N PHE A 133 11.76 4.11 -4.71
CA PHE A 133 11.98 3.81 -3.30
C PHE A 133 11.36 2.47 -2.90
N MET A 134 10.13 2.23 -3.33
CA MET A 134 9.43 0.98 -3.04
C MET A 134 10.12 -0.23 -3.67
N GLN A 135 10.59 -0.11 -4.91
CA GLN A 135 11.33 -1.19 -5.57
C GLN A 135 12.65 -1.47 -4.88
N LEU A 136 13.40 -0.43 -4.50
CA LEU A 136 14.63 -0.57 -3.74
C LEU A 136 14.39 -1.36 -2.45
N TYR A 137 13.35 -0.99 -1.71
CA TYR A 137 12.94 -1.70 -0.50
C TYR A 137 12.46 -3.13 -0.78
N ARG A 138 11.76 -3.39 -1.89
CA ARG A 138 11.35 -4.76 -2.29
C ARG A 138 12.56 -5.67 -2.55
N LEU A 139 13.64 -5.11 -3.11
CA LEU A 139 14.85 -5.87 -3.44
C LEU A 139 15.76 -6.09 -2.23
N GLU A 140 15.85 -5.12 -1.32
CA GLU A 140 16.84 -5.13 -0.23
C GLU A 140 16.27 -5.43 1.16
N GLY A 141 14.94 -5.32 1.31
CA GLY A 141 14.24 -5.57 2.57
C GLY A 141 14.16 -7.06 2.90
N TRP A 142 14.38 -7.41 4.16
CA TRP A 142 14.20 -8.78 4.64
C TRP A 142 12.72 -9.12 4.84
N TYR A 143 12.39 -10.41 4.76
CA TYR A 143 11.03 -10.85 5.04
C TYR A 143 10.55 -10.35 6.40
N LEU A 144 9.36 -9.75 6.42
CA LEU A 144 8.73 -9.10 7.57
C LEU A 144 9.41 -7.84 8.11
N GLU A 145 10.42 -7.32 7.43
CA GLU A 145 11.03 -6.03 7.76
C GLU A 145 10.11 -4.87 7.34
N ARG A 146 9.96 -3.83 8.18
CA ARG A 146 9.24 -2.59 7.81
C ARG A 146 10.21 -1.62 7.13
N THR A 147 9.70 -0.69 6.33
CA THR A 147 10.54 0.36 5.71
C THR A 147 11.36 1.14 6.73
N VAL A 148 10.81 1.41 7.92
CA VAL A 148 11.55 2.05 9.01
C VAL A 148 12.73 1.21 9.52
N HIS A 149 12.55 -0.11 9.65
CA HIS A 149 13.62 -1.01 10.11
C HIS A 149 14.68 -1.18 9.02
N TYR A 150 14.24 -1.29 7.76
CA TYR A 150 15.09 -1.26 6.59
C TYR A 150 15.96 0.01 6.55
N ILE A 151 15.36 1.21 6.66
CA ILE A 151 16.10 2.48 6.68
C ILE A 151 17.06 2.55 7.87
N ASN A 152 16.66 2.09 9.06
CA ASN A 152 17.55 2.05 10.22
C ASN A 152 18.76 1.12 9.99
N ARG A 153 18.59 0.05 9.20
CA ARG A 153 19.65 -0.92 8.89
C ARG A 153 20.60 -0.42 7.80
N VAL A 154 20.07 0.08 6.68
CA VAL A 154 20.90 0.50 5.53
C VAL A 154 21.36 1.96 5.60
N GLY A 155 20.70 2.76 6.44
CA GLY A 155 20.91 4.20 6.56
C GLY A 155 20.15 5.00 5.52
N LEU A 156 19.64 6.18 5.90
CA LEU A 156 18.96 7.09 4.98
C LEU A 156 19.89 7.55 3.85
N ASP A 157 21.20 7.68 4.11
CA ASP A 157 22.18 8.09 3.10
C ASP A 157 22.32 7.06 1.96
N HIS A 158 22.16 5.77 2.25
CA HIS A 158 22.10 4.74 1.20
C HIS A 158 20.89 4.95 0.30
N VAL A 159 19.72 5.21 0.89
CA VAL A 159 18.50 5.51 0.12
C VAL A 159 18.68 6.77 -0.72
N LYS A 160 19.25 7.84 -0.15
CA LYS A 160 19.53 9.07 -0.89
C LYS A 160 20.48 8.85 -2.05
N ARG A 161 21.56 8.09 -1.86
CA ARG A 161 22.50 7.76 -2.94
C ARG A 161 21.81 7.04 -4.09
N ARG A 162 20.98 6.05 -3.78
CA ARG A 162 20.30 5.20 -4.78
C ARG A 162 19.15 5.89 -5.50
N ILE A 163 18.48 6.84 -4.85
CA ILE A 163 17.28 7.48 -5.39
C ILE A 163 17.57 8.91 -5.88
N LEU A 164 18.34 9.70 -5.15
CA LEU A 164 18.58 11.12 -5.47
C LEU A 164 19.83 11.32 -6.32
N GLU A 165 20.91 10.61 -6.02
CA GLU A 165 22.22 10.80 -6.68
C GLU A 165 22.41 9.91 -7.92
N ASP A 166 21.60 8.87 -8.06
CA ASP A 166 21.61 7.95 -9.20
C ASP A 166 20.29 8.02 -9.99
N ALA A 167 20.20 8.98 -10.91
CA ALA A 167 18.99 9.18 -11.71
C ALA A 167 18.71 8.01 -12.66
N ALA A 168 19.75 7.37 -13.21
CA ALA A 168 19.58 6.23 -14.12
C ALA A 168 19.08 5.01 -13.35
N GLY A 169 19.69 4.70 -12.19
CA GLY A 169 19.26 3.63 -11.31
C GLY A 169 17.85 3.85 -10.75
N ARG A 170 17.51 5.09 -10.37
CA ARG A 170 16.13 5.43 -9.93
C ARG A 170 15.10 5.10 -11.01
N LYS A 171 15.34 5.52 -12.26
CA LYS A 171 14.44 5.22 -13.39
C LYS A 171 14.33 3.72 -13.64
N ALA A 172 15.46 3.01 -13.64
CA ALA A 172 15.47 1.56 -13.80
C ALA A 172 14.70 0.84 -12.68
N LEU A 173 14.80 1.29 -11.42
CA LEU A 173 14.02 0.77 -10.31
C LEU A 173 12.52 1.01 -10.51
N TRP A 174 12.14 2.18 -11.00
CA TRP A 174 10.74 2.48 -11.28
C TRP A 174 10.20 1.61 -12.41
N GLU A 175 10.92 1.50 -13.53
CA GLU A 175 10.56 0.63 -14.67
C GLU A 175 10.44 -0.84 -14.25
N GLN A 176 11.34 -1.34 -13.42
CA GLN A 176 11.26 -2.70 -12.88
C GLN A 176 10.00 -2.93 -12.04
N LEU A 177 9.58 -1.94 -11.24
CA LEU A 177 8.34 -2.04 -10.48
C LEU A 177 7.14 -2.04 -11.41
N GLN A 178 7.10 -1.14 -12.40
CA GLN A 178 6.03 -1.10 -13.40
C GLN A 178 5.93 -2.43 -14.14
N PHE A 179 7.06 -2.99 -14.60
CA PHE A 179 7.10 -4.31 -15.23
C PHE A 179 6.59 -5.42 -14.30
N ALA A 180 6.96 -5.38 -13.02
CA ALA A 180 6.51 -6.39 -12.04
C ALA A 180 5.02 -6.30 -11.72
N LEU A 181 4.37 -5.17 -12.01
CA LEU A 181 2.92 -4.95 -11.83
C LEU A 181 2.16 -4.96 -13.16
N ASP A 182 2.86 -5.15 -14.28
CA ASP A 182 2.24 -5.17 -15.60
C ASP A 182 1.25 -6.33 -15.71
N GLY A 183 0.09 -6.05 -16.28
CA GLY A 183 -1.02 -7.00 -16.35
C GLY A 183 -1.83 -7.19 -15.05
N GLU A 184 -1.50 -6.51 -13.94
CA GLU A 184 -2.40 -6.47 -12.79
C GLU A 184 -3.67 -5.68 -13.13
N PRO A 185 -4.87 -6.23 -12.88
CA PRO A 185 -6.13 -5.61 -13.27
C PRO A 185 -6.41 -4.36 -12.44
N ASP A 186 -7.05 -3.34 -13.03
CA ASP A 186 -7.54 -2.21 -12.25
C ASP A 186 -8.71 -2.70 -11.39
N PRO A 187 -8.59 -2.72 -10.06
CA PRO A 187 -9.63 -3.27 -9.20
C PRO A 187 -10.94 -2.48 -9.24
N TRP A 188 -10.93 -1.26 -9.78
CA TRP A 188 -12.08 -0.38 -9.85
C TRP A 188 -12.85 -0.50 -11.17
N PHE A 189 -12.25 -1.09 -12.20
CA PHE A 189 -12.87 -1.26 -13.52
C PHE A 189 -12.91 -2.72 -13.98
N ASP A 190 -11.92 -3.53 -13.60
CA ASP A 190 -11.73 -4.91 -14.02
C ASP A 190 -12.10 -5.93 -12.92
N PHE A 191 -13.30 -5.77 -12.34
CA PHE A 191 -13.78 -6.55 -11.18
C PHE A 191 -13.61 -8.06 -11.31
N GLN A 192 -13.88 -8.62 -12.49
CA GLN A 192 -13.79 -10.06 -12.73
C GLN A 192 -12.34 -10.56 -12.67
N GLN A 193 -11.40 -9.77 -13.19
CA GLN A 193 -9.97 -10.13 -13.22
C GLN A 193 -9.33 -9.91 -11.83
N ALA A 194 -9.82 -8.92 -11.07
CA ALA A 194 -9.39 -8.67 -9.69
C ALA A 194 -10.02 -9.63 -8.65
N ALA A 195 -10.93 -10.51 -9.07
CA ALA A 195 -11.65 -11.42 -8.17
C ALA A 195 -10.72 -12.41 -7.46
N VAL A 196 -11.16 -12.85 -6.27
CA VAL A 196 -10.48 -13.88 -5.48
C VAL A 196 -11.21 -15.21 -5.57
N ASP A 197 -10.53 -16.32 -5.32
CA ASP A 197 -11.16 -17.64 -5.26
C ASP A 197 -12.21 -17.67 -4.15
N THR A 198 -13.49 -17.76 -4.53
CA THR A 198 -14.60 -17.67 -3.59
C THR A 198 -14.78 -18.94 -2.76
N ARG A 199 -14.15 -20.06 -3.14
CA ARG A 199 -14.23 -21.33 -2.41
C ARG A 199 -13.71 -21.22 -0.99
N GLN A 200 -12.78 -20.31 -0.73
CA GLN A 200 -12.24 -20.06 0.61
C GLN A 200 -13.29 -19.53 1.61
N PHE A 201 -14.42 -19.02 1.12
CA PHE A 201 -15.55 -18.53 1.94
C PHE A 201 -16.65 -19.57 2.11
N MET A 202 -16.56 -20.70 1.42
CA MET A 202 -17.50 -21.81 1.61
C MET A 202 -17.23 -22.47 2.97
N PRO A 203 -18.26 -22.66 3.82
CA PRO A 203 -18.10 -23.39 5.07
C PRO A 203 -17.61 -24.81 4.81
N ILE A 204 -16.57 -25.24 5.54
CA ILE A 204 -16.12 -26.63 5.53
C ILE A 204 -17.19 -27.43 6.28
N LYS A 205 -17.87 -28.35 5.58
CA LYS A 205 -18.78 -29.29 6.22
C LYS A 205 -17.95 -30.35 6.95
N ALA A 206 -18.18 -30.51 8.24
CA ALA A 206 -17.71 -31.68 8.95
C ALA A 206 -18.39 -32.91 8.33
N ILE A 207 -17.58 -33.92 8.00
CA ILE A 207 -18.05 -35.27 7.70
C ILE A 207 -17.91 -36.09 8.97
N ASP A 208 -18.93 -36.90 9.28
CA ASP A 208 -18.87 -37.80 10.42
C ASP A 208 -17.67 -38.73 10.28
N ALA A 209 -16.88 -38.84 11.35
CA ALA A 209 -15.76 -39.77 11.38
C ALA A 209 -16.31 -41.20 11.20
N PRO A 210 -15.71 -42.04 10.34
CA PRO A 210 -16.11 -43.44 10.26
C PRO A 210 -15.95 -44.07 11.65
N ALA A 211 -16.97 -44.82 12.07
CA ALA A 211 -16.94 -45.54 13.34
C ALA A 211 -15.67 -46.38 13.39
N LEU A 212 -14.82 -46.14 14.40
CA LEU A 212 -13.68 -47.00 14.68
C LEU A 212 -14.25 -48.37 15.05
N THR A 213 -14.21 -49.33 14.13
CA THR A 213 -14.53 -50.72 14.44
C THR A 213 -13.49 -51.19 15.43
N GLU A 214 -13.90 -51.46 16.67
CA GLU A 214 -13.06 -52.12 17.65
C GLU A 214 -12.63 -53.46 17.06
N SER A 215 -11.35 -53.55 16.68
CA SER A 215 -10.70 -54.81 16.37
C SER A 215 -10.73 -55.64 17.65
N THR A 216 -11.61 -56.63 17.72
CA THR A 216 -11.59 -57.65 18.77
C THR A 216 -10.23 -58.33 18.74
N ALA A 217 -9.36 -57.94 19.66
CA ALA A 217 -8.10 -58.61 19.92
C ALA A 217 -8.41 -60.02 20.46
N LEU A 218 -7.83 -61.01 19.80
CA LEU A 218 -7.81 -62.43 20.19
C LEU A 218 -7.10 -62.65 21.52
#